data_AF-A0A2T6DGW5-F1
#
_entry.id   AF-A0A2T6DGW5-F1
#
_cell.length_a   1.000
_cell.length_b   1.000
_cell.length_c   1.000
_cell.angle_alpha   90.00
_cell.angle_beta   90.00
_cell.angle_gamma   90.00
#
_symmetry.space_group_name_H-M   'P 1'
#
loop_
_entity.id
_entity.type
_entity.pdbx_description
1 polymer ?
#
loop_
_entity_poly.entity_id
_entity_poly.type
_entity_poly.pdbx_seq_one_letter_code
_entity_poly.pdbx_strand_id
1 'polypeptide(L)'
;MRWYDSLAVLVLFSALAHADDVRVTREIFRTPEALAIIRGAERVEICVLRYNSLRGKKDDYRSYSEDRYVPLDQSTAALVTWKLAEDSSYTWDTAIDANPWWCARARLWKGSHFVTVDMSFDADLVVFSKDGCYFADAICGSGCEWLFQVVEEKFPKDRAVIRAKMQREERRRQLLQYEKARAVEAERRRANQSLEPTPTAVTPRACARVAPAVGVAHH
;
A
#
# COMPACT_ATOMS: atom_id res chain seq x y z
N MET A 1 5.00 25.50 44.73
CA MET A 1 4.19 24.33 44.34
C MET A 1 2.79 24.80 43.97
N ARG A 2 2.52 25.03 42.69
CA ARG A 2 1.19 25.36 42.17
C ARG A 2 0.90 24.48 40.97
N TRP A 3 -0.25 23.82 41.02
CA TRP A 3 -0.69 22.66 40.24
C TRP A 3 -1.18 23.00 38.81
N TYR A 4 -0.62 24.03 38.17
CA TYR A 4 -1.09 24.49 36.86
C TYR A 4 -0.19 24.10 35.68
N ASP A 5 1.02 23.58 35.93
CA ASP A 5 1.95 23.20 34.86
C ASP A 5 1.70 21.78 34.30
N SER A 6 0.88 20.96 34.96
CA SER A 6 0.64 19.57 34.55
C SER A 6 -0.51 19.40 33.54
N LEU A 7 -1.41 20.38 33.42
CA LEU A 7 -2.56 20.32 32.51
C LEU A 7 -2.22 20.81 31.09
N ALA A 8 -1.32 21.78 30.95
CA ALA A 8 -0.82 22.21 29.64
C ALA A 8 -0.02 21.12 28.93
N VAL A 9 0.73 20.31 29.70
CA VAL A 9 1.46 19.15 29.19
C VAL A 9 0.49 18.04 28.74
N LEU A 10 -0.57 17.78 29.50
CA LEU A 10 -1.55 16.74 29.14
C LEU A 10 -2.38 17.09 27.90
N VAL A 11 -2.72 18.36 27.68
CA VAL A 11 -3.43 18.77 26.45
C VAL A 11 -2.49 18.78 25.22
N LEU A 12 -1.19 19.03 25.40
CA LEU A 12 -0.20 18.85 24.34
C LEU A 12 -0.02 17.37 23.94
N PHE A 13 -0.12 16.43 24.89
CA PHE A 13 -0.07 14.99 24.57
C PHE A 13 -1.35 14.49 23.88
N SER A 14 -2.52 15.05 24.20
CA SER A 14 -3.77 14.71 23.51
C SER A 14 -3.84 15.22 22.07
N ALA A 15 -3.19 16.36 21.77
CA ALA A 15 -3.12 16.92 20.42
C ALA A 15 -2.07 16.21 19.53
N LEU A 16 -1.04 15.60 20.14
CA LEU A 16 -0.07 14.73 19.46
C LEU A 16 -0.63 13.33 19.16
N ALA A 17 -1.74 12.94 19.78
CA ALA A 17 -2.33 11.62 19.56
C ALA A 17 -2.99 11.46 18.18
N HIS A 18 -3.22 12.54 17.42
CA HIS A 18 -4.00 12.48 16.17
C HIS A 18 -3.33 13.13 14.94
N ALA A 19 -2.01 13.40 14.97
CA ALA A 19 -1.34 14.07 13.85
C ALA A 19 0.03 13.51 13.41
N ASP A 20 0.58 12.47 14.05
CA ASP A 20 1.97 12.02 13.77
C ASP A 20 2.12 10.56 13.34
N ASP A 21 1.05 9.84 13.03
CA ASP A 21 1.11 8.38 12.77
C ASP A 21 1.72 7.98 11.41
N VAL A 22 2.04 8.96 10.55
CA VAL A 22 2.68 8.71 9.23
C VAL A 22 4.15 9.15 9.20
N ARG A 23 4.60 9.93 10.18
CA ARG A 23 5.99 10.44 10.22
C ARG A 23 6.97 9.56 10.98
N VAL A 24 6.48 8.77 11.95
CA VAL A 24 7.33 7.90 12.78
C VAL A 24 7.85 6.68 12.00
N THR A 25 7.15 6.24 10.96
CA THR A 25 7.53 5.07 10.14
C THR A 25 8.76 5.32 9.25
N ARG A 26 9.13 6.58 8.98
CA ARG A 26 10.34 6.95 8.21
C ARG A 26 11.66 6.81 8.98
N GLU A 27 11.64 6.72 10.31
CA GLU A 27 12.88 6.57 11.09
C GLU A 27 13.39 5.13 11.16
N ILE A 28 12.56 4.15 10.82
CA ILE A 28 12.86 2.73 11.00
C ILE A 28 13.69 2.16 9.83
N PHE A 29 13.67 2.81 8.65
CA PHE A 29 14.69 2.61 7.60
C PHE A 29 16.07 3.16 7.97
N ARG A 30 16.21 3.84 9.12
CA ARG A 30 17.45 4.46 9.59
C ARG A 30 18.10 3.69 10.74
N THR A 31 18.35 2.39 10.58
CA THR A 31 19.68 1.97 11.04
C THR A 31 20.62 2.28 9.88
N PRO A 32 21.49 3.31 9.99
CA PRO A 32 22.47 3.61 8.93
C PRO A 32 23.23 2.36 8.50
N GLU A 33 23.37 1.40 9.40
CA GLU A 33 23.93 0.08 9.20
C GLU A 33 23.18 -0.78 8.17
N ALA A 34 21.86 -0.98 8.30
CA ALA A 34 21.11 -1.81 7.35
C ALA A 34 21.12 -1.18 5.96
N LEU A 35 20.93 0.14 5.89
CA LEU A 35 21.00 0.88 4.62
C LEU A 35 22.42 0.85 4.03
N ALA A 36 23.47 0.86 4.85
CA ALA A 36 24.85 0.71 4.41
C ALA A 36 25.17 -0.70 3.90
N ILE A 37 24.48 -1.74 4.41
CA ILE A 37 24.54 -3.10 3.86
C ILE A 37 23.84 -3.14 2.50
N ILE A 38 22.61 -2.61 2.40
CA ILE A 38 21.85 -2.60 1.14
C ILE A 38 22.61 -1.84 0.05
N ARG A 39 23.05 -0.60 0.33
CA ARG A 39 23.76 0.26 -0.64
C ARG A 39 25.14 -0.26 -1.00
N GLY A 40 25.79 -0.98 -0.09
CA GLY A 40 27.15 -1.47 -0.24
C GLY A 40 27.23 -2.99 -0.32
N ALA A 41 26.19 -3.65 -0.83
CA ALA A 41 26.16 -5.10 -0.89
C ALA A 41 27.24 -5.60 -1.87
N GLU A 42 28.07 -6.52 -1.39
CA GLU A 42 29.14 -7.16 -2.15
C GLU A 42 28.61 -8.37 -2.93
N ARG A 43 27.53 -8.98 -2.41
CA ARG A 43 26.86 -10.12 -3.02
C ARG A 43 25.36 -10.00 -2.79
N VAL A 44 24.59 -10.18 -3.85
CA VAL A 44 23.14 -10.30 -3.78
C VAL A 44 22.75 -11.67 -4.31
N GLU A 45 21.95 -12.38 -3.54
CA GLU A 45 21.43 -13.69 -3.91
C GLU A 45 19.93 -13.74 -3.64
N ILE A 46 19.22 -14.60 -4.37
CA ILE A 46 17.78 -14.73 -4.29
C ILE A 46 17.37 -16.20 -4.26
N CYS A 47 16.33 -16.51 -3.51
CA CYS A 47 15.74 -17.85 -3.48
C CYS A 47 14.21 -17.79 -3.50
N VAL A 48 13.61 -18.93 -3.81
CA VAL A 48 12.16 -19.14 -3.69
C VAL A 48 11.84 -19.63 -2.28
N LEU A 49 10.74 -19.16 -1.72
CA LEU A 49 10.20 -19.59 -0.44
C LEU A 49 9.11 -20.64 -0.65
N ARG A 50 9.13 -21.71 0.15
CA ARG A 50 8.11 -22.77 0.13
C ARG A 50 7.38 -22.81 1.46
N TYR A 51 6.06 -22.65 1.42
CA TYR A 51 5.25 -22.76 2.63
C TYR A 51 5.37 -24.17 3.22
N ASN A 52 5.78 -24.25 4.48
CA ASN A 52 5.80 -25.50 5.24
C ASN A 52 4.56 -25.57 6.13
N SER A 53 3.54 -26.30 5.65
CA SER A 53 2.27 -26.47 6.36
C SER A 53 2.40 -27.11 7.75
N LEU A 54 3.54 -27.72 8.08
CA LEU A 54 3.80 -28.33 9.38
C LEU A 54 4.36 -27.34 10.41
N ARG A 55 4.83 -26.15 9.99
CA ARG A 55 5.59 -25.23 10.85
C ARG A 55 4.81 -24.05 11.40
N GLY A 56 3.55 -23.84 11.01
CA GLY A 56 2.74 -22.78 11.61
C GLY A 56 1.66 -22.22 10.71
N LYS A 57 1.15 -21.07 11.14
CA LYS A 57 0.16 -20.30 10.39
C LYS A 57 0.81 -19.70 9.14
N LYS A 58 -0.02 -19.47 8.13
CA LYS A 58 0.37 -19.10 6.78
C LYS A 58 0.92 -17.67 6.65
N ASP A 59 0.51 -16.81 7.58
CA ASP A 59 0.92 -15.42 7.75
C ASP A 59 2.32 -15.28 8.35
N ASP A 60 2.82 -16.30 9.06
CA ASP A 60 4.18 -16.32 9.59
C ASP A 60 5.20 -16.65 8.50
N TYR A 61 5.98 -15.66 8.07
CA TYR A 61 7.06 -15.83 7.09
C TYR A 61 8.14 -16.84 7.55
N ARG A 62 8.28 -17.09 8.85
CA ARG A 62 9.19 -18.11 9.40
C ARG A 62 8.70 -19.55 9.16
N SER A 63 7.44 -19.71 8.78
CA SER A 63 6.86 -21.00 8.37
C SER A 63 7.26 -21.40 6.94
N TYR A 64 8.10 -20.62 6.25
CA TYR A 64 8.55 -20.93 4.90
C TYR A 64 9.97 -21.50 4.93
N SER A 65 10.20 -22.57 4.17
CA SER A 65 11.54 -23.10 3.93
C SER A 65 12.17 -22.42 2.72
N GLU A 66 13.45 -22.12 2.84
CA GLU A 66 14.26 -21.56 1.76
C GLU A 66 14.67 -22.67 0.79
N ASP A 67 14.52 -22.42 -0.51
CA ASP A 67 15.13 -23.24 -1.55
C ASP A 67 16.62 -22.83 -1.75
N ARG A 68 17.24 -23.28 -2.83
CA ARG A 68 18.60 -22.89 -3.19
C ARG A 68 18.69 -21.40 -3.54
N TYR A 69 19.65 -20.72 -2.91
CA TYR A 69 20.05 -19.37 -3.29
C TYR A 69 20.80 -19.35 -4.62
N VAL A 70 20.40 -18.41 -5.48
CA VAL A 70 21.01 -18.13 -6.78
C VAL A 70 21.64 -16.74 -6.72
N PRO A 71 22.96 -16.60 -6.96
CA PRO A 71 23.60 -15.29 -7.01
C PRO A 71 23.12 -14.51 -8.22
N LEU A 72 22.93 -13.20 -8.03
CA LEU A 72 22.62 -12.27 -9.11
C LEU A 72 23.92 -11.82 -9.80
N ASP A 73 23.84 -11.59 -11.11
CA ASP A 73 24.90 -10.91 -11.85
C ASP A 73 25.05 -9.46 -11.39
N GLN A 74 26.21 -8.86 -11.66
CA GLN A 74 26.57 -7.54 -11.14
C GLN A 74 25.57 -6.45 -11.54
N SER A 75 25.07 -6.47 -12.78
CA SER A 75 24.07 -5.51 -13.26
C SER A 75 22.75 -5.62 -12.51
N THR A 76 22.25 -6.84 -12.36
CA THR A 76 20.98 -7.10 -11.67
C THR A 76 21.10 -6.81 -10.17
N ALA A 77 22.23 -7.19 -9.55
CA ALA A 77 22.52 -6.87 -8.16
C ALA A 77 22.54 -5.36 -7.92
N ALA A 78 23.20 -4.58 -8.79
CA ALA A 78 23.25 -3.12 -8.69
C ALA A 78 21.87 -2.47 -8.84
N LEU A 79 21.03 -2.98 -9.76
CA LEU A 79 19.64 -2.53 -9.89
C LEU A 79 18.86 -2.78 -8.61
N VAL A 80 18.95 -4.00 -8.07
CA VAL A 80 18.26 -4.41 -6.84
C VAL A 80 18.69 -3.54 -5.67
N THR A 81 19.99 -3.35 -5.44
CA THR A 81 20.48 -2.54 -4.32
C THR A 81 20.08 -1.07 -4.44
N TRP A 82 20.17 -0.50 -5.65
CA TRP A 82 19.78 0.88 -5.91
C TRP A 82 18.29 1.08 -5.65
N LYS A 83 17.42 0.24 -6.22
CA LYS A 83 15.98 0.32 -6.03
C LYS A 83 15.56 0.05 -4.59
N LEU A 84 16.18 -0.92 -3.93
CA LEU A 84 15.86 -1.21 -2.54
C LEU A 84 16.20 -0.05 -1.60
N ALA A 85 17.26 0.70 -1.92
CA ALA A 85 17.70 1.86 -1.18
C ALA A 85 16.92 3.16 -1.52
N GLU A 86 16.05 3.12 -2.53
CA GLU A 86 15.25 4.26 -2.98
C GLU A 86 13.93 4.31 -2.20
N ASP A 87 13.84 5.19 -1.19
CA ASP A 87 12.67 5.33 -0.29
C ASP A 87 11.35 5.64 -1.03
N SER A 88 11.44 6.21 -2.24
CA SER A 88 10.28 6.49 -3.10
C SER A 88 9.57 5.23 -3.63
N SER A 89 10.19 4.05 -3.49
CA SER A 89 9.63 2.80 -4.01
C SER A 89 8.57 2.18 -3.10
N TYR A 90 8.37 2.70 -1.89
CA TYR A 90 7.59 2.04 -0.85
C TYR A 90 6.47 2.93 -0.28
N THR A 91 5.36 2.28 0.02
CA THR A 91 4.32 2.83 0.91
C THR A 91 4.48 2.14 2.25
N TRP A 92 4.90 2.89 3.25
CA TRP A 92 5.18 2.42 4.62
C TRP A 92 3.91 2.26 5.47
N ASP A 93 2.73 2.33 4.86
CA ASP A 93 1.48 2.03 5.53
C ASP A 93 1.43 0.52 5.78
N THR A 94 1.32 0.17 7.06
CA THR A 94 1.41 -1.19 7.56
C THR A 94 0.45 -2.12 6.83
N ALA A 95 0.98 -3.22 6.28
CA ALA A 95 0.19 -4.26 5.64
C ALA A 95 -0.48 -5.16 6.69
N ILE A 96 -1.33 -4.61 7.56
CA ILE A 96 -1.76 -5.31 8.78
C ILE A 96 -2.83 -6.40 8.54
N ASP A 97 -3.53 -6.44 7.41
CA ASP A 97 -4.65 -7.41 7.24
C ASP A 97 -4.53 -8.37 6.03
N ALA A 98 -3.42 -8.34 5.28
CA ALA A 98 -3.19 -9.34 4.25
C ALA A 98 -2.69 -10.63 4.92
N ASN A 99 -3.16 -11.81 4.50
CA ASN A 99 -2.57 -13.11 4.86
C ASN A 99 -1.60 -13.50 3.73
N PRO A 100 -0.36 -12.98 3.73
CA PRO A 100 0.47 -12.94 2.55
C PRO A 100 1.09 -14.32 2.29
N TRP A 101 1.21 -14.68 1.02
CA TRP A 101 2.05 -15.78 0.58
C TRP A 101 3.46 -15.28 0.27
N TRP A 102 4.41 -15.65 1.11
CA TRP A 102 5.82 -15.37 0.88
C TRP A 102 6.35 -16.23 -0.27
N CYS A 103 6.85 -15.57 -1.31
CA CYS A 103 7.20 -16.20 -2.58
C CYS A 103 8.72 -16.28 -2.79
N ALA A 104 9.44 -15.26 -2.36
CA ALA A 104 10.88 -15.16 -2.57
C ALA A 104 11.59 -14.42 -1.43
N ARG A 105 12.89 -14.66 -1.31
CA ARG A 105 13.78 -13.94 -0.38
C ARG A 105 15.06 -13.54 -1.10
N ALA A 106 15.40 -12.26 -1.03
CA ALA A 106 16.72 -11.77 -1.39
C ALA A 106 17.61 -11.68 -0.14
N ARG A 107 18.90 -11.93 -0.28
CA ARG A 107 19.94 -11.65 0.72
C ARG A 107 20.98 -10.72 0.13
N LEU A 108 21.20 -9.61 0.81
CA LEU A 108 22.22 -8.62 0.48
C LEU A 108 23.33 -8.72 1.52
N TRP A 109 24.50 -9.17 1.09
CA TRP A 109 25.66 -9.42 1.95
C TRP A 109 26.64 -8.25 1.93
N LYS A 110 27.21 -7.94 3.09
CA LYS A 110 28.36 -7.04 3.22
C LYS A 110 29.25 -7.55 4.35
N GLY A 111 30.41 -8.10 4.02
CA GLY A 111 31.23 -8.85 4.96
C GLY A 111 30.46 -10.03 5.58
N SER A 112 30.43 -10.10 6.92
CA SER A 112 29.72 -11.15 7.67
C SER A 112 28.24 -10.85 7.94
N HIS A 113 27.75 -9.67 7.57
CA HIS A 113 26.38 -9.24 7.82
C HIS A 113 25.52 -9.38 6.57
N PHE A 114 24.23 -9.57 6.78
CA PHE A 114 23.28 -9.56 5.68
C PHE A 114 21.93 -8.94 6.04
N VAL A 115 21.29 -8.38 5.01
CA VAL A 115 19.89 -7.98 5.04
C VAL A 115 19.10 -8.96 4.18
N THR A 116 18.05 -9.54 4.75
CA THR A 116 17.05 -10.28 3.99
C THR A 116 15.89 -9.38 3.60
N VAL A 117 15.42 -9.56 2.37
CA VAL A 117 14.19 -8.96 1.86
C VAL A 117 13.26 -10.08 1.46
N ASP A 118 12.26 -10.33 2.29
CA ASP A 118 11.17 -11.26 2.05
C ASP A 118 10.11 -10.59 1.17
N MET A 119 9.59 -11.32 0.20
CA MET A 119 8.68 -10.77 -0.80
C MET A 119 7.40 -11.61 -0.86
N SER A 120 6.27 -10.94 -0.69
CA SER A 120 4.95 -11.48 -1.00
C SER A 120 4.45 -10.82 -2.27
N PHE A 121 4.31 -11.64 -3.31
CA PHE A 121 3.81 -11.17 -4.60
C PHE A 121 2.29 -11.05 -4.62
N ASP A 122 1.61 -11.67 -3.64
CA ASP A 122 0.16 -11.64 -3.56
C ASP A 122 -0.40 -10.49 -2.72
N ALA A 123 0.38 -9.96 -1.79
CA ALA A 123 0.05 -8.76 -1.03
C ALA A 123 0.83 -7.53 -1.49
N ASP A 124 1.70 -7.68 -2.51
CA ASP A 124 2.62 -6.63 -2.96
C ASP A 124 3.40 -6.07 -1.76
N LEU A 125 3.91 -6.97 -0.91
CA LEU A 125 4.51 -6.67 0.40
C LEU A 125 5.97 -7.10 0.42
N VAL A 126 6.83 -6.28 1.01
CA VAL A 126 8.22 -6.62 1.30
C VAL A 126 8.49 -6.50 2.80
N VAL A 127 9.27 -7.43 3.34
CA VAL A 127 9.69 -7.44 4.75
C VAL A 127 11.21 -7.49 4.81
N PHE A 128 11.77 -6.60 5.61
CA PHE A 128 13.20 -6.46 5.82
C PHE A 128 13.60 -7.02 7.19
N SER A 129 14.65 -7.83 7.19
CA SER A 129 15.29 -8.30 8.42
C SER A 129 16.81 -8.21 8.28
N LYS A 130 17.52 -7.88 9.37
CA LYS A 130 18.98 -7.82 9.43
C LYS A 130 19.46 -8.93 10.33
N ASP A 131 20.34 -9.78 9.83
CA ASP A 131 20.91 -10.91 10.60
C ASP A 131 19.82 -11.77 11.29
N GLY A 132 18.66 -11.93 10.63
CA GLY A 132 17.49 -12.67 11.14
C GLY A 132 16.54 -11.88 12.05
N CYS A 133 16.89 -10.65 12.44
CA CYS A 133 16.05 -9.77 13.22
C CYS A 133 15.19 -8.88 12.32
N TYR A 134 13.87 -9.00 12.45
CA TYR A 134 12.89 -8.15 11.78
C TYR A 134 13.14 -6.67 12.11
N PHE A 135 13.05 -5.79 11.11
CA PHE A 135 13.10 -4.35 11.38
C PHE A 135 12.13 -3.50 10.57
N ALA A 136 11.63 -3.93 9.40
CA ALA A 136 10.66 -3.13 8.65
C ALA A 136 9.81 -3.96 7.69
N ASP A 137 8.63 -3.43 7.34
CA ASP A 137 7.75 -3.94 6.29
C ASP A 137 7.21 -2.78 5.45
N ALA A 138 6.94 -3.02 4.17
CA ALA A 138 6.38 -2.02 3.27
C ALA A 138 5.48 -2.64 2.21
N ILE A 139 4.38 -1.95 1.90
CA ILE A 139 3.63 -2.22 0.67
C ILE A 139 4.42 -1.63 -0.49
N CYS A 140 4.76 -2.48 -1.42
CA CYS A 140 5.44 -2.12 -2.65
C CYS A 140 4.49 -2.37 -3.81
N GLY A 141 3.60 -1.40 -4.07
CA GLY A 141 2.54 -1.48 -5.09
C GLY A 141 3.08 -1.66 -6.52
N SER A 142 2.79 -0.74 -7.43
CA SER A 142 3.36 -0.81 -8.80
C SER A 142 4.89 -0.65 -8.81
N GLY A 143 5.46 -0.06 -7.76
CA GLY A 143 6.89 0.23 -7.63
C GLY A 143 7.82 -0.98 -7.55
N CYS A 144 7.35 -2.16 -7.10
CA CYS A 144 8.18 -3.37 -7.01
C CYS A 144 8.05 -4.33 -8.19
N GLU A 145 7.43 -3.92 -9.30
CA GLU A 145 7.32 -4.78 -10.48
C GLU A 145 8.68 -5.30 -10.96
N TRP A 146 9.72 -4.47 -10.86
CA TRP A 146 11.09 -4.84 -11.21
C TRP A 146 11.62 -6.00 -10.34
N LEU A 147 11.30 -6.05 -9.04
CA LEU A 147 11.82 -7.07 -8.13
C LEU A 147 11.19 -8.43 -8.44
N PHE A 148 9.90 -8.40 -8.80
CA PHE A 148 9.21 -9.58 -9.31
C PHE A 148 9.79 -10.08 -10.63
N GLN A 149 10.10 -9.17 -11.58
CA GLN A 149 10.74 -9.54 -12.85
C GLN A 149 12.09 -10.22 -12.63
N VAL A 150 12.91 -9.72 -11.70
CA VAL A 150 14.17 -10.38 -11.32
C VAL A 150 13.94 -11.81 -10.83
N VAL A 151 12.92 -12.04 -9.99
CA VAL A 151 12.59 -13.39 -9.51
C VAL A 151 12.12 -14.28 -10.65
N GLU A 152 11.25 -13.75 -11.52
CA GLU A 152 10.72 -14.49 -12.67
C GLU A 152 11.83 -14.92 -13.64
N GLU A 153 12.78 -14.03 -13.93
CA GLU A 153 13.91 -14.31 -14.81
C GLU A 153 14.84 -15.40 -14.24
N LYS A 154 15.08 -15.38 -12.92
CA LYS A 154 15.93 -16.40 -12.27
C LYS A 154 15.21 -17.72 -12.05
N PHE A 155 13.88 -17.71 -11.92
CA PHE A 155 13.08 -18.89 -11.61
C PHE A 155 11.86 -19.07 -12.53
N PRO A 156 12.02 -19.09 -13.87
CA PRO A 156 10.90 -19.03 -14.82
C PRO A 156 10.01 -20.26 -14.81
N LYS A 157 10.52 -21.40 -14.32
CA LYS A 157 9.82 -22.69 -14.26
C LYS A 157 9.33 -23.03 -12.86
N ASP A 158 9.54 -22.14 -11.90
CA ASP A 158 9.19 -22.42 -10.52
C ASP A 158 7.68 -22.32 -10.29
N ARG A 159 7.09 -23.35 -9.67
CA ARG A 159 5.64 -23.42 -9.45
C ARG A 159 5.10 -22.30 -8.56
N ALA A 160 5.87 -21.86 -7.55
CA ALA A 160 5.45 -20.78 -6.67
C ALA A 160 5.47 -19.45 -7.42
N VAL A 161 6.52 -19.21 -8.21
CA VAL A 161 6.67 -18.01 -9.04
C VAL A 161 5.57 -17.95 -10.11
N ILE A 162 5.31 -19.06 -10.82
CA ILE A 162 4.22 -19.16 -11.81
C ILE A 162 2.86 -18.89 -11.16
N ARG A 163 2.58 -19.49 -10.00
CA ARG A 163 1.33 -19.25 -9.26
C ARG A 163 1.16 -17.79 -8.91
N ALA A 164 2.20 -17.19 -8.35
CA ALA A 164 2.18 -15.81 -7.93
C ALA A 164 2.02 -14.86 -9.13
N LYS A 165 2.65 -15.16 -10.27
CA LYS A 165 2.44 -14.44 -11.54
C LYS A 165 0.95 -14.43 -11.91
N MET A 166 0.33 -15.60 -11.96
CA MET A 166 -1.08 -15.73 -12.31
C MET A 166 -1.99 -14.95 -11.35
N GLN A 167 -1.74 -15.03 -10.04
CA GLN A 167 -2.51 -14.30 -9.04
C GLN A 167 -2.38 -12.78 -9.19
N ARG A 168 -1.17 -12.30 -9.49
CA ARG A 168 -0.90 -10.88 -9.70
C ARG A 168 -1.59 -10.36 -10.97
N GLU A 169 -1.51 -11.11 -12.07
CA GLU A 169 -2.24 -10.78 -13.30
C GLU A 169 -3.76 -10.75 -13.07
N GLU A 170 -4.29 -11.70 -12.30
CA GLU A 170 -5.72 -11.74 -11.96
C GLU A 170 -6.14 -10.54 -11.12
N ARG A 171 -5.38 -10.18 -10.07
CA ARG A 171 -5.65 -8.95 -9.30
C ARG A 171 -5.62 -7.71 -10.18
N ARG A 172 -4.65 -7.61 -11.10
CA ARG A 172 -4.56 -6.48 -12.04
C ARG A 172 -5.79 -6.39 -12.94
N ARG A 173 -6.30 -7.52 -13.41
CA ARG A 173 -7.56 -7.57 -14.18
C ARG A 173 -8.75 -7.13 -13.34
N GLN A 174 -8.85 -7.60 -12.10
CA GLN A 174 -9.93 -7.22 -11.18
C GLN A 174 -9.91 -5.73 -10.85
N LEU A 175 -8.74 -5.16 -10.57
CA LEU A 175 -8.57 -3.73 -10.34
C LEU A 175 -9.01 -2.91 -11.55
N LEU A 176 -8.58 -3.29 -12.75
CA LEU A 176 -8.97 -2.60 -13.98
C LEU A 176 -10.49 -2.69 -14.23
N GLN A 177 -11.11 -3.83 -13.94
CA GLN A 177 -12.57 -3.98 -14.03
C GLN A 177 -13.29 -3.10 -13.02
N TYR A 178 -12.81 -3.05 -11.79
CA TYR A 178 -13.35 -2.22 -10.73
C TYR A 178 -13.25 -0.72 -11.07
N GLU A 179 -12.10 -0.27 -11.57
CA GLU A 179 -11.91 1.12 -12.02
C GLU A 179 -12.85 1.50 -13.15
N LYS A 180 -13.04 0.61 -14.13
CA LYS A 180 -14.01 0.79 -15.21
C LYS A 180 -15.44 0.89 -14.67
N ALA A 181 -15.83 0.00 -13.76
CA ALA A 181 -17.16 0.03 -13.14
C ALA A 181 -17.39 1.33 -12.37
N ARG A 182 -16.40 1.78 -11.61
CA ARG A 182 -16.43 3.03 -10.86
C ARG A 182 -16.54 4.26 -11.76
N ALA A 183 -15.82 4.27 -12.90
CA ALA A 183 -15.90 5.35 -13.88
C ALA A 183 -17.30 5.44 -14.50
N VAL A 184 -17.89 4.30 -14.89
CA VAL A 184 -19.26 4.23 -15.43
C VAL A 184 -20.28 4.71 -14.39
N GLU A 185 -20.12 4.32 -13.13
CA GLU A 185 -21.02 4.78 -12.06
C GLU A 185 -20.89 6.29 -11.82
N ALA A 186 -19.66 6.84 -11.83
CA ALA A 186 -19.43 8.27 -11.70
C ALA A 186 -20.07 9.07 -12.85
N GLU A 187 -20.00 8.56 -14.09
CA GLU A 187 -20.65 9.16 -15.25
C GLU A 187 -22.17 9.10 -15.14
N ARG A 188 -22.75 7.96 -14.73
CA ARG A 188 -24.20 7.84 -14.46
C ARG A 188 -24.66 8.86 -13.41
N ARG A 189 -23.90 9.03 -12.32
CA ARG A 189 -24.22 10.02 -11.27
C ARG A 189 -24.20 11.45 -11.81
N ARG A 190 -23.23 11.80 -12.66
CA ARG A 190 -23.17 13.11 -13.32
C ARG A 190 -24.34 13.32 -14.29
N ALA A 191 -24.65 12.33 -15.12
CA ALA A 191 -25.78 12.41 -16.07
C ALA A 191 -27.11 12.62 -15.35
N ASN A 192 -27.34 11.93 -14.22
CA ASN A 192 -28.55 12.09 -13.42
C ASN A 192 -28.67 13.44 -12.69
N GLN A 193 -27.55 14.13 -12.43
CA GLN A 193 -27.55 15.48 -11.86
C GLN A 193 -27.85 16.57 -12.90
N SER A 194 -27.65 16.30 -14.19
CA SER A 194 -27.92 17.25 -15.28
C SER A 194 -29.40 17.31 -15.70
N LEU A 195 -30.24 16.42 -15.17
CA LEU A 195 -31.70 16.45 -15.36
C LEU A 195 -32.32 17.30 -14.25
N GLU A 196 -31.99 18.59 -14.20
CA GLU A 196 -32.86 19.50 -13.46
C GLU A 196 -34.26 19.42 -14.09
N PRO A 197 -35.33 19.28 -13.29
CA PRO A 197 -36.68 19.27 -13.82
C PRO A 197 -36.86 20.60 -14.56
N THR A 198 -37.06 20.54 -15.88
CA THR A 198 -37.54 21.71 -16.62
C THR A 198 -38.73 22.23 -15.84
N PRO A 199 -38.69 23.46 -15.27
CA PRO A 199 -39.79 23.96 -14.48
C PRO A 199 -41.01 23.90 -15.38
N THR A 200 -41.94 23.02 -15.04
CA THR A 200 -43.20 22.86 -15.77
C THR A 200 -43.76 24.26 -15.87
N ALA A 201 -43.84 24.81 -17.08
CA ALA A 201 -44.34 26.15 -17.30
C ALA A 201 -45.73 26.20 -16.67
N VAL A 202 -45.82 26.81 -15.50
CA VAL A 202 -47.07 27.01 -14.79
C VAL A 202 -47.83 27.99 -15.67
N THR A 203 -48.72 27.47 -16.51
CA THR A 203 -49.65 28.31 -17.25
C THR A 203 -50.49 29.04 -16.20
N PRO A 204 -50.41 30.37 -16.11
CA PRO A 204 -51.23 31.09 -15.16
C PRO A 204 -52.69 30.83 -15.53
N ARG A 205 -53.43 30.19 -14.61
CA ARG A 205 -54.89 30.12 -14.70
C ARG A 205 -55.41 31.55 -14.70
N ALA A 206 -55.80 32.04 -15.87
CA ALA A 206 -56.49 33.30 -16.07
C ALA A 206 -57.89 33.22 -15.47
N CYS A 207 -58.02 33.27 -14.13
CA CYS A 207 -59.29 33.40 -13.40
C CYS A 207 -59.03 33.72 -11.91
N ALA A 208 -58.27 34.78 -11.62
CA ALA A 208 -58.32 35.40 -10.30
C ALA A 208 -58.95 36.79 -10.47
N ARG A 209 -60.29 36.85 -10.39
CA ARG A 209 -61.03 38.10 -10.29
C ARG A 209 -60.63 38.79 -8.99
N VAL A 210 -59.88 39.88 -9.09
CA VAL A 210 -59.69 40.83 -7.99
C VAL A 210 -61.03 41.54 -7.78
N ALA A 211 -61.63 41.37 -6.60
CA ALA A 211 -62.83 42.11 -6.21
C ALA A 211 -62.43 43.54 -5.78
N PRO A 212 -63.15 44.59 -6.18
CA PRO A 212 -62.88 45.94 -5.72
C PRO A 212 -63.32 46.11 -4.25
N ALA A 213 -62.44 46.69 -3.43
CA ALA A 213 -62.77 47.12 -2.08
C ALA A 213 -63.72 48.33 -2.15
N VAL A 214 -64.98 48.10 -1.80
CA VAL A 214 -65.97 49.15 -1.58
C VAL A 214 -65.74 49.76 -0.21
N GLY A 215 -65.59 51.08 -0.16
CA GLY A 215 -65.34 51.83 1.07
C GLY A 215 -66.55 51.90 2.00
N VAL A 216 -66.28 52.17 3.27
CA VAL A 216 -67.28 52.68 4.21
C VAL A 216 -66.64 53.85 4.96
N ALA A 217 -67.19 55.03 4.72
CA ALA A 217 -67.01 56.21 5.55
C ALA A 217 -67.87 56.05 6.82
N HIS A 218 -67.32 56.39 7.98
CA HIS A 218 -68.13 56.73 9.15
C HIS A 218 -67.70 58.10 9.68
N HIS A 219 -68.73 58.86 10.00
CA HIS A 219 -68.77 60.24 10.49
C HIS A 219 -67.97 60.47 11.78
#